data_AF-A0AAV8XSM8-F1
#
_entry.id   AF-A0AAV8XSM8-F1
#
_cell.length_a   1.000
_cell.length_b   1.000
_cell.length_c   1.000
_cell.angle_alpha   90.00
_cell.angle_beta   90.00
_cell.angle_gamma   90.00
#
_symmetry.space_group_name_H-M   'P 1'
#
loop_
_entity.id
_entity.type
_entity.pdbx_description
1 polymer ?
#
loop_
_entity_poly.entity_id
_entity_poly.type
_entity_poly.pdbx_seq_one_letter_code
_entity_poly.pdbx_strand_id
1 'polypeptide(L)'
;MSLETLFENLSLSPLTDSGEEKNLPSISQNNSLHILESNIQTSNQIINSKISLTSENQIMAQFKPEYLSCVPQFHGNPNELNRFLSTCDSIITAFYDATNPNNFHNVYLLNSLIGKLTGSAKVVVNIQSVTTWNELKDTLYRNFADQRDEACLNRDLVLLKQFPNEKPQQFFDRCLQILNLICSYVDIHEEQVEAKILKRDLYNKLTLKTFLSGLTEPMGKTIRCMRPTDMNQALQFIIQEENIQYYQNFTILEEHQETLLEDSEKPEAEEDFRSEDSETESDEEYL
;
A
#
# COMPACT_ATOMS: atom_id res chain seq x y z
N MET A 1 -6.28 0.00 43.31
CA MET A 1 -6.57 1.37 43.79
C MET A 1 -7.37 2.01 42.68
N SER A 2 -8.65 2.22 42.95
CA SER A 2 -9.75 2.38 41.98
C SER A 2 -9.82 3.79 41.39
N LEU A 3 -10.36 3.86 40.16
CA LEU A 3 -10.60 5.07 39.36
C LEU A 3 -11.81 5.90 39.87
N GLU A 4 -11.79 6.31 41.15
CA GLU A 4 -12.91 7.05 41.78
C GLU A 4 -12.53 8.44 42.32
N THR A 5 -11.35 8.98 42.02
CA THR A 5 -10.88 10.25 42.63
C THR A 5 -10.64 11.39 41.64
N LEU A 6 -11.59 11.69 40.74
CA LEU A 6 -11.44 12.87 39.86
C LEU A 6 -12.74 13.59 39.46
N PHE A 7 -13.77 13.55 40.31
CA PHE A 7 -14.94 14.42 40.17
C PHE A 7 -15.31 15.05 41.52
N GLU A 8 -14.61 16.13 41.88
CA GLU A 8 -15.05 17.06 42.91
C GLU A 8 -14.45 18.44 42.62
N ASN A 9 -15.24 19.50 42.88
CA ASN A 9 -15.06 20.92 42.56
C ASN A 9 -15.74 21.31 41.23
N LEU A 10 -16.96 21.86 41.24
CA LEU A 10 -17.26 23.18 41.82
C LEU A 10 -18.72 23.28 42.30
N SER A 11 -18.87 23.69 43.56
CA SER A 11 -20.14 24.08 44.19
C SER A 11 -20.54 25.52 43.85
N LEU A 12 -21.84 25.71 43.56
CA LEU A 12 -22.81 26.67 44.13
C LEU A 12 -22.24 27.96 44.77
N SER A 13 -22.81 29.17 44.63
CA SER A 13 -24.18 29.65 44.96
C SER A 13 -24.18 31.22 44.84
N PRO A 14 -25.16 32.04 45.33
CA PRO A 14 -26.65 31.99 45.34
C PRO A 14 -27.39 33.38 45.21
N LEU A 15 -28.75 33.33 45.28
CA LEU A 15 -29.69 34.10 46.16
C LEU A 15 -30.58 35.29 45.66
N THR A 16 -31.83 35.21 46.18
CA THR A 16 -32.92 36.21 46.47
C THR A 16 -33.83 36.72 45.33
N ASP A 17 -35.13 37.02 45.45
CA ASP A 17 -36.30 36.87 46.37
C ASP A 17 -37.17 38.16 46.24
N SER A 18 -38.49 38.03 46.46
CA SER A 18 -39.54 39.03 46.72
C SER A 18 -40.41 39.61 45.56
N GLY A 19 -41.71 39.28 45.60
CA GLY A 19 -42.76 40.20 46.11
C GLY A 19 -43.65 41.02 45.15
N GLU A 20 -44.97 40.83 45.31
CA GLU A 20 -46.10 41.79 45.18
C GLU A 20 -46.95 41.92 43.89
N GLU A 21 -48.27 41.66 44.08
CA GLU A 21 -49.41 42.03 43.23
C GLU A 21 -49.72 43.54 43.28
N LYS A 22 -50.22 44.11 42.16
CA LYS A 22 -51.29 45.15 42.18
C LYS A 22 -51.95 45.39 40.81
N ASN A 23 -53.26 45.66 40.93
CA ASN A 23 -54.35 45.87 39.97
C ASN A 23 -54.17 46.75 38.70
N LEU A 24 -55.04 46.43 37.71
CA LEU A 24 -55.38 47.06 36.42
C LEU A 24 -55.62 48.60 36.44
N PRO A 25 -55.56 49.27 35.26
CA PRO A 25 -56.81 49.56 34.54
C PRO A 25 -56.78 49.29 33.02
N SER A 26 -57.95 48.86 32.55
CA SER A 26 -58.43 48.67 31.19
C SER A 26 -58.35 49.91 30.28
N ILE A 27 -58.01 49.72 29.00
CA ILE A 27 -58.56 50.43 27.82
C ILE A 27 -58.39 49.51 26.58
N SER A 28 -59.52 49.05 26.03
CA SER A 28 -59.98 49.12 24.61
C SER A 28 -58.91 49.09 23.48
N GLN A 29 -59.06 48.46 22.31
CA GLN A 29 -60.15 47.76 21.63
C GLN A 29 -59.51 47.09 20.38
N ASN A 30 -59.77 45.80 20.19
CA ASN A 30 -60.17 45.17 18.92
C ASN A 30 -59.47 45.55 17.61
N ASN A 31 -58.14 45.40 17.46
CA ASN A 31 -57.54 45.38 16.11
C ASN A 31 -56.32 44.46 15.91
N SER A 32 -55.94 43.62 16.89
CA SER A 32 -54.74 42.77 16.78
C SER A 32 -55.00 41.27 16.60
N LEU A 33 -56.24 40.78 16.72
CA LEU A 33 -56.53 39.35 16.60
C LEU A 33 -56.60 38.86 15.14
N HIS A 34 -56.99 39.70 14.20
CA HIS A 34 -57.12 39.30 12.79
C HIS A 34 -55.77 39.28 12.03
N ILE A 35 -54.71 39.87 12.60
CA ILE A 35 -53.35 39.85 12.05
C ILE A 35 -52.55 38.66 12.62
N LEU A 36 -52.94 38.12 13.79
CA LEU A 36 -52.27 36.96 14.37
C LEU A 36 -52.75 35.64 13.75
N GLU A 37 -54.04 35.49 13.41
CA GLU A 37 -54.53 34.26 12.78
C GLU A 37 -54.06 34.08 11.33
N SER A 38 -53.95 35.16 10.55
CA SER A 38 -53.40 35.10 9.20
C SER A 38 -51.90 34.77 9.20
N ASN A 39 -51.14 35.32 10.15
CA ASN A 39 -49.71 35.03 10.30
C ASN A 39 -49.45 33.61 10.82
N ILE A 40 -50.35 33.02 11.62
CA ILE A 40 -50.24 31.63 12.07
C ILE A 40 -50.53 30.67 10.91
N GLN A 41 -51.50 30.96 10.03
CA GLN A 41 -51.75 30.14 8.83
C GLN A 41 -50.63 30.24 7.79
N THR A 42 -50.08 31.43 7.55
CA THR A 42 -48.93 31.60 6.65
C THR A 42 -47.66 30.99 7.24
N SER A 43 -47.45 31.07 8.55
CA SER A 43 -46.33 30.38 9.23
C SER A 43 -46.50 28.86 9.18
N ASN A 44 -47.71 28.33 9.34
CA ASN A 44 -47.97 26.88 9.22
C ASN A 44 -47.84 26.36 7.78
N GLN A 45 -48.12 27.17 6.75
CA GLN A 45 -47.83 26.80 5.36
C GLN A 45 -46.34 26.86 5.01
N ILE A 46 -45.59 27.81 5.57
CA ILE A 46 -44.12 27.88 5.44
C ILE A 46 -43.44 26.77 6.25
N ILE A 47 -43.99 26.41 7.40
CA ILE A 47 -43.50 25.29 8.23
C ILE A 47 -43.84 23.95 7.57
N ASN A 48 -45.03 23.75 7.01
CA ASN A 48 -45.37 22.51 6.29
C ASN A 48 -44.62 22.35 4.95
N SER A 49 -44.29 23.45 4.27
CA SER A 49 -43.41 23.42 3.08
C SER A 49 -41.92 23.26 3.43
N LYS A 50 -41.47 23.68 4.62
CA LYS A 50 -40.11 23.39 5.12
C LYS A 50 -39.96 22.03 5.79
N ILE A 51 -41.01 21.48 6.41
CA ILE A 51 -41.04 20.12 6.97
C ILE A 51 -41.09 19.06 5.87
N SER A 52 -41.61 19.39 4.67
CA SER A 52 -41.50 18.51 3.50
C SER A 52 -40.10 18.50 2.84
N LEU A 53 -39.18 19.36 3.28
CA LEU A 53 -37.81 19.48 2.75
C LEU A 53 -36.72 19.13 3.77
N THR A 54 -37.11 18.58 4.92
CA THR A 54 -36.20 18.05 5.96
C THR A 54 -36.58 16.63 6.36
N SER A 55 -37.04 15.84 5.39
CA SER A 55 -36.65 14.43 5.38
C SER A 55 -35.17 14.42 5.02
N GLU A 56 -34.34 13.78 5.84
CA GLU A 56 -32.92 13.55 5.57
C GLU A 56 -32.78 12.85 4.21
N ASN A 57 -32.73 13.62 3.13
CA ASN A 57 -32.05 13.23 1.92
C ASN A 57 -30.57 13.24 2.29
N GLN A 58 -30.12 12.18 2.96
CA GLN A 58 -28.88 11.55 2.57
C GLN A 58 -29.03 11.36 1.06
N ILE A 59 -28.49 12.28 0.28
CA ILE A 59 -28.27 12.05 -1.14
C ILE A 59 -27.27 10.89 -1.12
N MET A 60 -27.76 9.66 -1.08
CA MET A 60 -26.93 8.50 -1.39
C MET A 60 -26.36 8.85 -2.74
N ALA A 61 -25.04 9.07 -2.78
CA ALA A 61 -24.35 9.35 -4.03
C ALA A 61 -24.81 8.27 -5.00
N GLN A 62 -25.40 8.67 -6.12
CA GLN A 62 -25.94 7.69 -7.06
C GLN A 62 -24.76 6.83 -7.54
N PHE A 63 -24.84 5.52 -7.28
CA PHE A 63 -23.82 4.60 -7.75
C PHE A 63 -23.74 4.68 -9.27
N LYS A 64 -22.52 4.80 -9.79
CA LYS A 64 -22.25 4.75 -11.22
C LYS A 64 -21.31 3.57 -11.52
N PRO A 65 -21.57 2.79 -12.58
CA PRO A 65 -20.76 1.61 -12.92
C PRO A 65 -19.26 1.90 -13.07
N GLU A 66 -18.89 3.13 -13.42
CA GLU A 66 -17.50 3.56 -13.57
C GLU A 66 -16.70 3.45 -12.27
N TYR A 67 -17.36 3.52 -11.11
CA TYR A 67 -16.69 3.31 -9.82
C TYR A 67 -16.12 1.90 -9.68
N LEU A 68 -16.65 0.91 -10.41
CA LEU A 68 -16.09 -0.45 -10.43
C LEU A 68 -14.75 -0.53 -11.17
N SER A 69 -14.34 0.49 -11.92
CA SER A 69 -13.04 0.51 -12.60
C SER A 69 -11.86 0.53 -11.62
N CYS A 70 -12.06 1.07 -10.41
CA CYS A 70 -11.01 1.11 -9.39
C CYS A 70 -10.82 -0.25 -8.68
N VAL A 71 -11.79 -1.16 -8.78
CA VAL A 71 -11.72 -2.49 -8.16
C VAL A 71 -10.79 -3.37 -9.00
N PRO A 72 -9.65 -3.83 -8.43
CA PRO A 72 -8.73 -4.71 -9.13
C PRO A 72 -9.39 -6.07 -9.39
N GLN A 73 -8.91 -6.78 -10.41
CA GLN A 73 -9.27 -8.19 -10.56
C GLN A 73 -8.57 -9.00 -9.47
N PHE A 74 -9.27 -9.99 -8.92
CA PHE A 74 -8.70 -10.84 -7.87
C PHE A 74 -8.79 -12.32 -8.24
N HIS A 75 -7.62 -12.97 -8.29
CA HIS A 75 -7.47 -14.34 -8.75
C HIS A 75 -7.16 -15.37 -7.65
N GLY A 76 -6.94 -14.90 -6.42
CA GLY A 76 -6.62 -15.74 -5.26
C GLY A 76 -5.23 -15.53 -4.65
N ASN A 77 -4.44 -14.57 -5.11
CA ASN A 77 -3.12 -14.30 -4.53
C ASN A 77 -3.24 -13.56 -3.17
N PRO A 78 -2.70 -14.11 -2.07
CA PRO A 78 -2.79 -13.48 -0.74
C PRO A 78 -2.21 -12.05 -0.69
N ASN A 79 -1.21 -11.73 -1.52
CA ASN A 79 -0.61 -10.39 -1.59
C ASN A 79 -1.58 -9.32 -2.14
N GLU A 80 -2.59 -9.72 -2.90
CA GLU A 80 -3.55 -8.80 -3.53
C GLU A 80 -4.86 -8.72 -2.75
N LEU A 81 -5.10 -9.65 -1.84
CA LEU A 81 -6.38 -9.83 -1.14
C LEU A 81 -6.79 -8.57 -0.39
N ASN A 82 -5.93 -8.01 0.45
CA ASN A 82 -6.28 -6.83 1.24
C ASN A 82 -6.55 -5.59 0.39
N ARG A 83 -5.81 -5.42 -0.73
CA ARG A 83 -6.07 -4.31 -1.66
C ARG A 83 -7.43 -4.45 -2.33
N PHE A 84 -7.78 -5.65 -2.77
CA PHE A 84 -9.10 -5.95 -3.32
C PHE A 84 -10.19 -5.67 -2.29
N LEU A 85 -10.09 -6.25 -1.09
CA LEU A 85 -11.09 -6.12 -0.03
C LEU A 85 -11.26 -4.68 0.43
N SER A 86 -10.17 -3.92 0.64
CA SER A 86 -10.25 -2.51 1.06
C SER A 86 -10.94 -1.62 0.03
N THR A 87 -10.70 -1.90 -1.26
CA THR A 87 -11.35 -1.17 -2.36
C THR A 87 -12.85 -1.50 -2.41
N CYS A 88 -13.20 -2.77 -2.27
CA CYS A 88 -14.58 -3.22 -2.17
C CYS A 88 -15.29 -2.65 -0.93
N ASP A 89 -14.66 -2.68 0.24
CA ASP A 89 -15.18 -2.09 1.49
C ASP A 89 -15.50 -0.60 1.31
N SER A 90 -14.63 0.14 0.61
CA SER A 90 -14.86 1.57 0.32
C SER A 90 -16.12 1.79 -0.52
N ILE A 91 -16.35 0.93 -1.52
CA ILE A 91 -17.54 0.97 -2.37
C ILE A 91 -18.79 0.56 -1.58
N ILE A 92 -18.72 -0.53 -0.81
CA ILE A 92 -19.83 -1.02 0.01
C ILE A 92 -20.22 0.05 1.04
N THR A 93 -19.26 0.64 1.74
CA THR A 93 -19.51 1.68 2.74
C THR A 93 -20.19 2.91 2.12
N ALA A 94 -19.84 3.27 0.88
CA ALA A 94 -20.39 4.45 0.23
C ALA A 94 -21.79 4.23 -0.37
N PHE A 95 -22.11 3.02 -0.84
CA PHE A 95 -23.28 2.79 -1.69
C PHE A 95 -24.23 1.69 -1.21
N TYR A 96 -23.87 0.90 -0.19
CA TYR A 96 -24.74 -0.15 0.33
C TYR A 96 -25.89 0.45 1.15
N ASP A 97 -27.12 0.08 0.81
CA ASP A 97 -28.30 0.49 1.55
C ASP A 97 -28.59 -0.50 2.68
N ALA A 98 -28.25 -0.12 3.90
CA ALA A 98 -28.49 -0.92 5.09
C ALA A 98 -29.98 -1.00 5.48
N THR A 99 -30.82 -0.08 5.01
CA THR A 99 -32.25 -0.04 5.36
C THR A 99 -33.06 -1.07 4.57
N ASN A 100 -32.63 -1.39 3.35
CA ASN A 100 -33.22 -2.43 2.52
C ASN A 100 -32.16 -3.36 1.92
N PRO A 101 -31.66 -4.34 2.70
CA PRO A 101 -30.58 -5.24 2.29
C PRO A 101 -30.84 -6.01 0.99
N ASN A 102 -32.11 -6.36 0.73
CA ASN A 102 -32.52 -7.18 -0.42
C ASN A 102 -32.93 -6.36 -1.64
N ASN A 103 -32.67 -5.05 -1.66
CA ASN A 103 -32.97 -4.23 -2.82
C ASN A 103 -32.11 -4.66 -4.03
N PHE A 104 -32.61 -4.41 -5.24
CA PHE A 104 -31.89 -4.76 -6.47
C PHE A 104 -30.52 -4.08 -6.54
N HIS A 105 -30.40 -2.87 -5.98
CA HIS A 105 -29.16 -2.09 -5.98
C HIS A 105 -28.02 -2.81 -5.24
N ASN A 106 -28.26 -3.31 -4.03
CA ASN A 106 -27.29 -4.06 -3.22
C ASN A 106 -26.92 -5.38 -3.89
N VAL A 107 -27.91 -6.07 -4.48
CA VAL A 107 -27.68 -7.32 -5.23
C VAL A 107 -26.80 -7.04 -6.46
N TYR A 108 -27.10 -5.97 -7.20
CA TYR A 108 -26.30 -5.55 -8.36
C TYR A 108 -24.89 -5.15 -7.96
N LEU A 109 -24.74 -4.41 -6.85
CA LEU A 109 -23.46 -4.00 -6.30
C LEU A 109 -22.61 -5.23 -5.95
N LEU A 110 -23.15 -6.18 -5.19
CA LEU A 110 -22.45 -7.40 -4.81
C LEU A 110 -22.06 -8.23 -6.03
N ASN A 111 -23.00 -8.45 -6.97
CA ASN A 111 -22.71 -9.18 -8.20
C ASN A 111 -21.62 -8.51 -9.04
N SER A 112 -21.57 -7.19 -9.04
CA SER A 112 -20.53 -6.42 -9.73
C SER A 112 -19.16 -6.64 -9.11
N LEU A 113 -19.07 -6.72 -7.77
CA LEU A 113 -17.83 -7.04 -7.06
C LEU A 113 -17.41 -8.50 -7.27
N ILE A 114 -18.35 -9.45 -7.21
CA ILE A 114 -18.10 -10.87 -7.53
C ILE A 114 -17.64 -11.00 -8.99
N GLY A 115 -18.14 -10.18 -9.89
CA GLY A 115 -17.71 -10.12 -11.29
C GLY A 115 -16.23 -9.75 -11.49
N LYS A 116 -15.57 -9.18 -10.48
CA LYS A 116 -14.13 -8.87 -10.49
C LYS A 116 -13.26 -10.05 -10.06
N LEU A 117 -13.86 -11.11 -9.54
CA LEU A 117 -13.15 -12.34 -9.23
C LEU A 117 -12.81 -13.11 -10.51
N THR A 118 -11.61 -13.66 -10.55
CA THR A 118 -11.11 -14.51 -11.63
C THR A 118 -10.46 -15.77 -11.05
N GLY A 119 -10.10 -16.73 -11.91
CA GLY A 119 -9.39 -17.95 -11.50
C GLY A 119 -10.06 -18.72 -10.35
N SER A 120 -9.23 -19.21 -9.43
CA SER A 120 -9.65 -20.02 -8.27
C SER A 120 -10.59 -19.25 -7.34
N ALA A 121 -10.41 -17.94 -7.18
CA ALA A 121 -11.27 -17.11 -6.34
C ALA A 121 -12.73 -17.14 -6.79
N LYS A 122 -12.97 -17.03 -8.10
CA LYS A 122 -14.32 -17.09 -8.67
C LYS A 122 -14.96 -18.47 -8.46
N VAL A 123 -14.18 -19.54 -8.64
CA VAL A 123 -14.68 -20.92 -8.48
C VAL A 123 -15.13 -21.17 -7.04
N VAL A 124 -14.29 -20.81 -6.06
CA VAL A 124 -14.61 -21.00 -4.63
C VAL A 124 -15.86 -20.23 -4.22
N VAL A 125 -15.96 -18.96 -4.61
CA VAL A 125 -17.13 -18.12 -4.26
C VAL A 125 -18.42 -18.65 -4.89
N ASN A 126 -18.36 -19.15 -6.14
CA ASN A 126 -19.53 -19.75 -6.80
C ASN A 126 -20.00 -21.03 -6.11
N ILE A 127 -19.08 -21.88 -5.64
CA ILE A 127 -19.43 -23.12 -4.92
C ILE A 127 -20.11 -22.77 -3.58
N GLN A 128 -19.63 -21.75 -2.89
CA GLN A 128 -20.14 -21.36 -1.56
C GLN A 128 -21.44 -20.55 -1.63
N SER A 129 -21.93 -20.19 -2.82
CA SER A 129 -23.21 -19.49 -3.03
C SER A 129 -23.36 -18.24 -2.15
N VAL A 130 -22.32 -17.40 -2.14
CA VAL A 130 -22.24 -16.18 -1.33
C VAL A 130 -23.35 -15.19 -1.70
N THR A 131 -24.08 -14.68 -0.69
CA THR A 131 -25.22 -13.77 -0.88
C THR A 131 -25.04 -12.40 -0.23
N THR A 132 -24.07 -12.25 0.67
CA THR A 132 -23.78 -10.98 1.34
C THR A 132 -22.33 -10.56 1.21
N TRP A 133 -22.05 -9.26 1.41
CA TRP A 133 -20.68 -8.75 1.43
C TRP A 133 -19.83 -9.39 2.56
N ASN A 134 -20.39 -9.57 3.75
CA ASN A 134 -19.69 -10.19 4.86
C ASN A 134 -19.35 -11.66 4.56
N GLU A 135 -20.29 -12.42 4.00
CA GLU A 135 -20.02 -13.79 3.52
C GLU A 135 -18.92 -13.82 2.46
N LEU A 136 -18.91 -12.85 1.53
CA LEU A 136 -17.87 -12.76 0.51
C LEU A 136 -16.51 -12.52 1.15
N LYS A 137 -16.42 -11.53 2.03
CA LYS A 137 -15.20 -11.16 2.75
C LYS A 137 -14.65 -12.33 3.56
N ASP A 138 -15.50 -12.98 4.35
CA ASP A 138 -15.14 -14.15 5.15
C ASP A 138 -14.70 -15.34 4.30
N THR A 139 -15.39 -15.58 3.18
CA THR A 139 -15.03 -16.62 2.21
C THR A 139 -13.65 -16.35 1.63
N LEU A 140 -13.36 -15.12 1.23
CA LEU A 140 -12.08 -14.77 0.64
C LEU A 140 -10.94 -14.84 1.65
N TYR A 141 -11.14 -14.35 2.89
CA TYR A 141 -10.14 -14.50 3.94
C TYR A 141 -9.86 -15.97 4.26
N ARG A 142 -10.91 -16.77 4.47
CA ARG A 142 -10.77 -18.18 4.85
C ARG A 142 -10.00 -19.01 3.81
N ASN A 143 -10.17 -18.70 2.53
CA ASN A 143 -9.59 -19.51 1.45
C ASN A 143 -8.29 -18.93 0.85
N PHE A 144 -8.09 -17.60 0.91
CA PHE A 144 -7.00 -16.93 0.20
C PHE A 144 -6.13 -16.03 1.07
N ALA A 145 -6.45 -15.83 2.35
CA ALA A 145 -5.52 -15.17 3.25
C ALA A 145 -4.31 -16.07 3.52
N ASP A 146 -3.17 -15.45 3.80
CA ASP A 146 -2.03 -16.17 4.34
C ASP A 146 -2.38 -16.76 5.71
N GLN A 147 -2.15 -18.06 5.88
CA GLN A 147 -2.52 -18.79 7.09
C GLN A 147 -1.40 -18.78 8.15
N ARG A 148 -0.22 -18.25 7.83
CA ARG A 148 0.88 -18.12 8.78
C ARG A 148 0.60 -16.98 9.76
N ASP A 149 1.04 -17.15 11.00
CA ASP A 149 0.95 -16.09 12.00
C ASP A 149 2.05 -15.02 11.79
N GLU A 150 1.91 -13.91 12.52
CA GLU A 150 2.85 -12.78 12.47
C GLU A 150 4.30 -13.23 12.74
N ALA A 151 4.49 -14.17 13.68
CA ALA A 151 5.81 -14.66 14.06
C ALA A 151 6.48 -15.50 12.95
N CYS A 152 5.73 -16.38 12.28
CA CYS A 152 6.24 -17.15 11.15
C CYS A 152 6.60 -16.24 9.98
N LEU A 153 5.73 -15.29 9.62
CA LEU A 153 6.01 -14.34 8.56
C LEU A 153 7.24 -13.46 8.87
N ASN A 154 7.36 -13.00 10.11
CA ASN A 154 8.53 -12.25 10.56
C ASN A 154 9.81 -13.11 10.49
N ARG A 155 9.75 -14.38 10.89
CA ARG A 155 10.86 -15.32 10.76
C ARG A 155 11.27 -15.50 9.31
N ASP A 156 10.30 -15.68 8.41
CA ASP A 156 10.57 -15.82 6.97
C ASP A 156 11.24 -14.56 6.44
N LEU A 157 10.76 -13.37 6.83
CA LEU A 157 11.36 -12.09 6.46
C LEU A 157 12.83 -12.00 6.88
N VAL A 158 13.18 -12.30 8.13
CA VAL A 158 14.56 -12.12 8.62
C VAL A 158 15.54 -13.17 8.11
N LEU A 159 15.05 -14.29 7.59
CA LEU A 159 15.88 -15.35 7.02
C LEU A 159 16.07 -15.22 5.50
N LEU A 160 15.41 -14.26 4.86
CA LEU A 160 15.56 -14.01 3.43
C LEU A 160 17.00 -13.64 3.07
N LYS A 161 17.50 -14.30 2.02
CA LYS A 161 18.76 -13.98 1.35
C LYS A 161 18.57 -14.12 -0.16
N GLN A 162 19.32 -13.32 -0.90
CA GLN A 162 19.36 -13.42 -2.35
C GLN A 162 19.91 -14.79 -2.74
N PHE A 163 19.22 -15.48 -3.65
CA PHE A 163 19.70 -16.75 -4.18
C PHE A 163 20.87 -16.54 -5.16
N PRO A 164 21.73 -17.56 -5.38
CA PRO A 164 22.92 -17.41 -6.23
C PRO A 164 22.64 -16.92 -7.66
N ASN A 165 21.49 -17.28 -8.24
CA ASN A 165 21.10 -16.93 -9.61
C ASN A 165 19.95 -15.93 -9.67
N GLU A 166 19.64 -15.28 -8.54
CA GLU A 166 18.57 -14.32 -8.44
C GLU A 166 19.11 -12.91 -8.64
N LYS A 167 18.42 -12.11 -9.47
CA LYS A 167 18.78 -10.71 -9.65
C LYS A 167 18.44 -9.90 -8.39
N PRO A 168 19.20 -8.83 -8.06
CA PRO A 168 18.89 -7.98 -6.91
C PRO A 168 17.45 -7.45 -6.89
N GLN A 169 16.90 -7.09 -8.06
CA GLN A 169 15.50 -6.65 -8.19
C GLN A 169 14.49 -7.75 -7.85
N GLN A 170 14.75 -9.01 -8.23
CA GLN A 170 13.87 -10.13 -7.88
C GLN A 170 13.90 -10.42 -6.38
N PHE A 171 15.08 -10.31 -5.77
CA PHE A 171 15.23 -10.43 -4.32
C PHE A 171 14.48 -9.31 -3.58
N PHE A 172 14.56 -8.08 -4.10
CA PHE A 172 13.80 -6.93 -3.61
C PHE A 172 12.29 -7.20 -3.64
N ASP A 173 11.77 -7.67 -4.79
CA ASP A 173 10.34 -7.97 -4.95
C ASP A 173 9.86 -9.03 -3.94
N ARG A 174 10.67 -10.07 -3.69
CA ARG A 174 10.36 -11.08 -2.67
C ARG A 174 10.34 -10.52 -1.25
N CYS A 175 11.27 -9.63 -0.92
CA CYS A 175 11.25 -8.94 0.37
C CYS A 175 9.95 -8.16 0.55
N LEU A 176 9.50 -7.45 -0.50
CA LEU A 176 8.23 -6.71 -0.49
C LEU A 176 7.01 -7.63 -0.40
N GLN A 177 7.03 -8.79 -1.06
CA GLN A 177 5.94 -9.77 -0.94
C GLN A 177 5.76 -10.22 0.52
N ILE A 178 6.83 -10.61 1.21
CA ILE A 178 6.71 -11.00 2.63
C ILE A 178 6.28 -9.82 3.50
N LEU A 179 6.85 -8.62 3.29
CA LEU A 179 6.44 -7.42 4.00
C LEU A 179 4.95 -7.11 3.84
N ASN A 180 4.42 -7.25 2.63
CA ASN A 180 3.01 -7.02 2.34
C ASN A 180 2.11 -8.03 3.05
N LEU A 181 2.51 -9.31 3.12
CA LEU A 181 1.79 -10.34 3.88
C LEU A 181 1.77 -10.04 5.38
N ILE A 182 2.90 -9.59 5.95
CA ILE A 182 2.96 -9.18 7.36
C ILE A 182 2.06 -7.97 7.61
N CYS A 183 2.16 -6.93 6.78
CA CYS A 183 1.33 -5.74 6.92
C CYS A 183 -0.17 -6.10 6.79
N SER A 184 -0.48 -7.01 5.88
CA SER A 184 -1.81 -7.56 5.69
C SER A 184 -2.34 -8.28 6.93
N TYR A 185 -1.50 -9.09 7.59
CA TYR A 185 -1.83 -9.74 8.84
C TYR A 185 -2.11 -8.71 9.95
N VAL A 186 -1.24 -7.70 10.09
CA VAL A 186 -1.39 -6.61 11.06
C VAL A 186 -2.69 -5.83 10.83
N ASP A 187 -3.01 -5.53 9.57
CA ASP A 187 -4.23 -4.77 9.24
C ASP A 187 -5.51 -5.52 9.64
N ILE A 188 -5.50 -6.86 9.61
CA ILE A 188 -6.63 -7.74 9.96
C ILE A 188 -6.74 -7.96 11.47
N HIS A 189 -5.63 -8.23 12.16
CA HIS A 189 -5.65 -8.74 13.54
C HIS A 189 -5.41 -7.66 14.61
N GLU A 190 -4.85 -6.52 14.23
CA GLU A 190 -4.64 -5.41 15.16
C GLU A 190 -5.87 -4.50 15.17
N GLU A 191 -6.34 -4.10 16.35
CA GLU A 191 -7.49 -3.19 16.47
C GLU A 191 -7.03 -1.73 16.56
N GLN A 192 -5.93 -1.49 17.27
CA GLN A 192 -5.44 -0.15 17.57
C GLN A 192 -4.68 0.45 16.38
N VAL A 193 -5.08 1.65 15.95
CA VAL A 193 -4.48 2.32 14.79
C VAL A 193 -3.02 2.66 15.02
N GLU A 194 -2.68 3.11 16.23
CA GLU A 194 -1.32 3.44 16.63
C GLU A 194 -0.41 2.19 16.60
N ALA A 195 -0.94 1.04 17.05
CA ALA A 195 -0.20 -0.22 17.00
C ALA A 195 0.05 -0.67 15.55
N LYS A 196 -0.92 -0.50 14.64
CA LYS A 196 -0.72 -0.76 13.20
C LYS A 196 0.41 0.09 12.62
N ILE A 197 0.41 1.39 12.91
CA ILE A 197 1.43 2.32 12.41
C ILE A 197 2.82 1.92 12.92
N LEU A 198 2.96 1.64 14.22
CA LEU A 198 4.23 1.25 14.82
C LEU A 198 4.75 -0.09 14.29
N LYS A 199 3.88 -1.10 14.17
CA LYS A 199 4.23 -2.41 13.59
C LYS A 199 4.65 -2.28 12.13
N ARG A 200 3.93 -1.50 11.31
CA ARG A 200 4.31 -1.26 9.92
C ARG A 200 5.68 -0.60 9.81
N ASP A 201 5.97 0.42 10.61
CA ASP A 201 7.29 1.07 10.62
C ASP A 201 8.40 0.09 11.02
N LEU A 202 8.15 -0.74 12.05
CA LEU A 202 9.07 -1.80 12.46
C LEU A 202 9.39 -2.76 11.30
N TYR A 203 8.36 -3.29 10.62
CA TYR A 203 8.56 -4.25 9.55
C TYR A 203 9.21 -3.64 8.31
N ASN A 204 8.94 -2.38 7.99
CA ASN A 204 9.66 -1.66 6.94
C ASN A 204 11.17 -1.58 7.24
N LYS A 205 11.52 -1.17 8.47
CA LYS A 205 12.92 -1.09 8.91
C LYS A 205 13.60 -2.46 8.92
N LEU A 206 12.87 -3.50 9.34
CA LEU A 206 13.39 -4.86 9.36
C LEU A 206 13.62 -5.39 7.94
N THR A 207 12.68 -5.13 7.03
CA THR A 207 12.79 -5.50 5.61
C THR A 207 14.02 -4.87 4.97
N LEU A 208 14.26 -3.57 5.21
CA LEU A 208 15.47 -2.90 4.73
C LEU A 208 16.74 -3.56 5.27
N LYS A 209 16.81 -3.82 6.57
CA LYS A 209 17.97 -4.47 7.18
C LYS A 209 18.22 -5.86 6.59
N THR A 210 17.16 -6.67 6.48
CA THR A 210 17.25 -7.99 5.87
C THR A 210 17.75 -7.87 4.45
N PHE A 211 17.13 -7.02 3.62
CA PHE A 211 17.52 -6.82 2.23
C PHE A 211 19.02 -6.47 2.11
N LEU A 212 19.49 -5.46 2.84
CA LEU A 212 20.89 -5.03 2.81
C LEU A 212 21.89 -6.11 3.27
N SER A 213 21.49 -6.94 4.23
CA SER A 213 22.32 -8.06 4.72
C SER A 213 22.24 -9.31 3.85
N GLY A 214 21.16 -9.46 3.09
CA GLY A 214 20.86 -10.64 2.28
C GLY A 214 21.33 -10.52 0.82
N LEU A 215 21.71 -9.34 0.36
CA LEU A 215 22.31 -9.12 -0.96
C LEU A 215 23.62 -9.88 -1.13
N THR A 216 23.84 -10.42 -2.33
CA THR A 216 25.10 -11.08 -2.69
C THR A 216 26.24 -10.08 -2.82
N GLU A 217 27.46 -10.54 -2.53
CA GLU A 217 28.67 -9.73 -2.67
C GLU A 217 29.18 -9.76 -4.12
N PRO A 218 29.82 -8.68 -4.62
CA PRO A 218 30.21 -7.46 -3.90
C PRO A 218 29.13 -6.37 -3.81
N MET A 219 28.00 -6.54 -4.49
CA MET A 219 26.91 -5.55 -4.55
C MET A 219 26.42 -5.18 -3.15
N GLY A 220 26.17 -6.17 -2.29
CA GLY A 220 25.72 -5.95 -0.91
C GLY A 220 26.61 -5.01 -0.12
N LYS A 221 27.94 -5.16 -0.19
CA LYS A 221 28.89 -4.26 0.48
C LYS A 221 28.78 -2.82 -0.05
N THR A 222 28.71 -2.63 -1.35
CA THR A 222 28.61 -1.30 -1.98
C THR A 222 27.37 -0.56 -1.50
N ILE A 223 26.20 -1.20 -1.59
CA ILE A 223 24.91 -0.59 -1.21
C ILE A 223 24.86 -0.27 0.29
N ARG A 224 25.40 -1.15 1.15
CA ARG A 224 25.50 -0.87 2.60
C ARG A 224 26.36 0.35 2.91
N CYS A 225 27.42 0.60 2.13
CA CYS A 225 28.26 1.78 2.31
C CYS A 225 27.54 3.09 1.92
N MET A 226 26.57 3.03 1.02
CA MET A 226 25.74 4.17 0.62
C MET A 226 24.65 4.55 1.64
N ARG A 227 24.38 3.68 2.63
CA ARG A 227 23.44 3.92 3.74
C ARG A 227 22.03 4.37 3.30
N PRO A 228 21.31 3.54 2.53
CA PRO A 228 19.92 3.85 2.17
C PRO A 228 19.03 3.90 3.43
N THR A 229 18.04 4.77 3.40
CA THR A 229 17.10 5.05 4.48
C THR A 229 15.81 4.24 4.38
N ASP A 230 15.44 3.84 3.16
CA ASP A 230 14.27 3.04 2.86
C ASP A 230 14.54 2.03 1.72
N MET A 231 13.59 1.13 1.49
CA MET A 231 13.67 0.10 0.47
C MET A 231 13.82 0.68 -0.95
N ASN A 232 13.05 1.70 -1.31
CA ASN A 232 13.07 2.28 -2.66
C ASN A 232 14.41 2.95 -2.95
N GLN A 233 14.97 3.65 -1.97
CA GLN A 233 16.30 4.24 -2.08
C GLN A 233 17.38 3.16 -2.27
N ALA A 234 17.27 2.04 -1.56
CA ALA A 234 18.20 0.92 -1.74
C ALA A 234 18.14 0.34 -3.16
N LEU A 235 16.94 0.21 -3.75
CA LEU A 235 16.78 -0.23 -5.13
C LEU A 235 17.36 0.79 -6.14
N GLN A 236 17.17 2.08 -5.92
CA GLN A 236 17.75 3.13 -6.78
C GLN A 236 19.28 3.02 -6.81
N PHE A 237 19.93 2.81 -5.67
CA PHE A 237 21.37 2.61 -5.60
C PHE A 237 21.83 1.36 -6.33
N ILE A 238 21.07 0.26 -6.26
CA ILE A 238 21.35 -0.96 -7.03
C ILE A 238 21.29 -0.69 -8.53
N ILE A 239 20.22 -0.05 -9.00
CA ILE A 239 20.07 0.27 -10.43
C ILE A 239 21.21 1.16 -10.90
N GLN A 240 21.60 2.14 -10.10
CA GLN A 240 22.73 3.01 -10.40
C GLN A 240 24.03 2.21 -10.52
N GLU A 241 24.29 1.29 -9.59
CA GLU A 241 25.48 0.44 -9.59
C GLU A 241 25.48 -0.55 -10.78
N GLU A 242 24.35 -1.16 -11.10
CA GLU A 242 24.21 -2.04 -12.28
C GLU A 242 24.48 -1.27 -13.58
N ASN A 243 24.01 -0.03 -13.70
CA ASN A 243 24.30 0.83 -14.85
C ASN A 243 25.80 1.15 -14.95
N ILE A 244 26.47 1.46 -13.83
CA ILE A 244 27.91 1.71 -13.81
C ILE A 244 28.68 0.47 -14.28
N GLN A 245 28.33 -0.72 -13.78
CA GLN A 245 28.94 -1.98 -14.19
C GLN A 245 28.73 -2.27 -15.67
N TYR A 246 27.56 -1.95 -16.22
CA TYR A 246 27.28 -2.08 -17.64
C TYR A 246 28.24 -1.24 -18.49
N TYR A 247 28.46 0.04 -18.14
CA TYR A 247 29.39 0.90 -18.86
C TYR A 247 30.85 0.44 -18.73
N GLN A 248 31.28 0.00 -17.54
CA GLN A 248 32.64 -0.50 -17.32
C GLN A 248 32.93 -1.74 -18.18
N ASN A 249 32.00 -2.68 -18.23
CA ASN A 249 32.14 -3.87 -19.05
C ASN A 249 32.20 -3.54 -20.55
N PHE A 250 31.47 -2.52 -20.98
CA PHE A 250 31.51 -2.05 -22.37
C PHE A 250 32.88 -1.46 -22.72
N THR A 251 33.43 -0.58 -21.88
CA THR A 251 34.76 0.01 -22.10
C THR A 251 35.87 -1.04 -22.15
N ILE A 252 35.82 -2.05 -21.27
CA ILE A 252 36.82 -3.13 -21.26
C ILE A 252 36.80 -3.92 -22.58
N LEU A 253 35.63 -4.10 -23.20
CA LEU A 253 35.51 -4.83 -24.47
C LEU A 253 36.09 -4.04 -25.65
N GLU A 254 35.98 -2.71 -25.64
CA GLU A 254 36.60 -1.85 -26.66
C GLU A 254 38.13 -1.88 -26.55
N GLU A 255 38.68 -1.76 -25.33
CA GLU A 255 40.13 -1.84 -25.08
C GLU A 255 40.74 -3.20 -25.48
N HIS A 256 40.01 -4.30 -25.27
CA HIS A 256 40.45 -5.63 -25.70
C HIS A 256 40.40 -5.83 -27.23
N GLN A 257 39.53 -5.11 -27.94
CA GLN A 257 39.49 -5.16 -29.40
C GLN A 257 40.62 -4.33 -30.03
N GLU A 258 40.95 -3.17 -29.44
CA GLU A 258 42.05 -2.33 -29.93
C GLU A 258 43.42 -2.99 -29.72
N THR A 259 43.65 -3.63 -28.57
CA THR A 259 44.91 -4.34 -28.29
C THR A 259 45.15 -5.55 -29.20
N LEU A 260 44.10 -6.27 -29.60
CA LEU A 260 44.21 -7.38 -30.56
C LEU A 260 44.51 -6.91 -31.99
N LEU A 261 44.15 -5.68 -32.34
CA LEU A 261 44.46 -5.08 -33.64
C LEU A 261 45.92 -4.58 -33.67
N GLU A 262 46.41 -3.96 -32.60
CA GLU A 262 47.80 -3.50 -32.50
C GLU A 262 48.83 -4.65 -32.55
N ASP A 263 48.52 -5.81 -31.97
CA ASP A 263 49.40 -6.98 -32.04
C ASP A 263 49.44 -7.65 -33.43
N SER A 264 48.49 -7.32 -34.32
CA SER A 264 48.45 -7.82 -35.71
C SER A 264 49.21 -6.94 -36.72
N GLU A 265 49.60 -5.72 -36.34
CA GLU A 265 50.28 -4.74 -37.20
C GLU A 265 51.80 -4.64 -36.97
N LYS A 266 52.42 -5.51 -36.14
CA LYS A 266 53.88 -5.54 -36.03
C LYS A 266 54.51 -5.96 -37.37
N PRO A 267 55.29 -5.08 -38.04
CA PRO A 267 56.05 -5.48 -39.22
C PRO A 267 57.08 -6.52 -38.80
N GLU A 268 57.11 -7.66 -39.50
CA GLU A 268 58.25 -8.57 -39.47
C GLU A 268 59.50 -7.73 -39.78
N ALA A 269 60.34 -7.51 -38.76
CA ALA A 269 61.61 -6.86 -38.95
C ALA A 269 62.43 -7.74 -39.91
N GLU A 270 62.71 -7.21 -41.10
CA GLU A 270 63.59 -7.80 -42.10
C GLU A 270 64.91 -8.23 -41.42
N GLU A 271 65.15 -9.53 -41.36
CA GLU A 271 66.46 -10.09 -41.03
C GLU A 271 67.45 -9.66 -42.12
N ASP A 272 68.20 -8.60 -41.84
CA ASP A 272 69.27 -8.11 -42.70
C ASP A 272 70.38 -9.16 -42.77
N PHE A 273 70.37 -9.89 -43.88
CA PHE A 273 71.27 -10.97 -44.24
C PHE A 273 72.65 -10.39 -44.55
N ARG A 274 73.46 -10.16 -43.52
CA ARG A 274 74.88 -9.83 -43.69
C ARG A 274 75.69 -11.12 -43.88
N SER A 275 75.85 -11.50 -45.15
CA SER A 275 76.83 -12.45 -45.62
C SER A 275 78.25 -11.94 -45.33
N GLU A 276 78.99 -12.62 -44.45
CA GLU A 276 80.45 -12.57 -44.40
C GLU A 276 80.99 -13.96 -44.70
N ASP A 277 81.68 -14.02 -45.85
CA ASP A 277 82.38 -15.18 -46.40
C ASP A 277 83.57 -15.59 -45.53
N SER A 278 83.77 -16.91 -45.50
CA SER A 278 85.00 -17.69 -45.37
C SER A 278 86.27 -17.05 -44.82
N GLU A 279 86.87 -17.71 -43.83
CA GLU A 279 88.24 -18.20 -43.99
C GLU A 279 88.49 -19.42 -43.08
N THR A 280 89.02 -20.45 -43.73
CA THR A 280 89.55 -21.70 -43.17
C THR A 280 90.85 -21.45 -42.42
N GLU A 281 91.03 -22.02 -41.23
CA GLU A 281 92.36 -22.52 -40.84
C GLU A 281 92.23 -23.67 -39.84
N SER A 282 93.01 -24.70 -40.13
CA SER A 282 93.26 -25.88 -39.32
C SER A 282 93.94 -25.50 -38.00
N ASP A 283 93.83 -26.33 -36.98
CA ASP A 283 94.98 -27.03 -36.41
C ASP A 283 94.60 -27.89 -35.18
N GLU A 284 95.04 -29.14 -35.26
CA GLU A 284 95.75 -29.92 -34.25
C GLU A 284 95.26 -29.97 -32.77
N GLU A 285 94.96 -31.22 -32.37
CA GLU A 285 95.69 -31.95 -31.31
C GLU A 285 95.76 -31.33 -29.89
N TYR A 286 95.14 -32.01 -28.90
CA TYR A 286 95.81 -32.69 -27.77
C TYR A 286 94.85 -32.96 -26.60
N LEU A 287 94.82 -34.25 -26.20
CA LEU A 287 94.48 -34.86 -24.90
C LEU A 287 93.02 -34.90 -24.43
#